data_AF-A0AAW7CR54-F1
#
_entry.id   AF-A0AAW7CR54-F1
#
_cell.length_a   1.000
_cell.length_b   1.000
_cell.length_c   1.000
_cell.angle_alpha   90.00
_cell.angle_beta   90.00
_cell.angle_gamma   90.00
#
_symmetry.space_group_name_H-M   'P 1'
#
loop_
_entity.id
_entity.type
_entity.pdbx_description
1 polymer ?
#
loop_
_entity_poly.entity_id
_entity_poly.type
_entity_poly.pdbx_seq_one_letter_code
_entity_poly.pdbx_strand_id
1 'polypeptide(L)'
;MKSKITRYLSLFVIISIISLATILFLFIIFNKTSITVTQSYLMIGSVIFSLIVLFFLSRYLKPNIIMDIEANDKKDKINKKNDRVNDWNKYIKENYSFTYKSKLSIQLLIGSPLSIEKLTPNLTTDIWQENNGTLLIYGGDIHQPIDENLIQDLKQLRRRRPLDAVIWVSENSLSQQPLGHSLFNHLNPANTDTASRYFHQLFRQLRWQAPIWLWNVSNSGEITADETPTVLYSAPLKATSETLSNNLKTLLPALVEQGTHAVFAQSNTYLFTGVSPFSTT
;
A
#
# COMPACT_ATOMS: atom_id res chain seq x y z
N MET A 1 16.97 20.32 14.09
CA MET A 1 17.37 20.46 12.66
C MET A 1 17.06 21.83 12.08
N LYS A 2 15.93 22.47 12.43
CA LYS A 2 15.60 23.86 12.07
C LYS A 2 16.73 24.88 12.35
N SER A 3 17.49 24.70 13.45
CA SER A 3 18.58 25.63 13.81
C SER A 3 19.82 25.59 12.90
N LYS A 4 20.07 24.49 12.18
CA LYS A 4 21.21 24.42 11.25
C LYS A 4 20.86 25.10 9.92
N ILE A 5 19.65 24.86 9.42
CA ILE A 5 19.12 25.47 8.19
C ILE A 5 19.04 26.99 8.33
N THR A 6 18.54 27.49 9.47
CA THR A 6 18.49 28.94 9.72
C THR A 6 19.88 29.56 9.81
N ARG A 7 20.88 28.84 10.35
CA ARG A 7 22.28 29.30 10.41
C ARG A 7 22.93 29.40 9.02
N TYR A 8 22.68 28.44 8.13
CA TYR A 8 23.21 28.50 6.76
C TYR A 8 22.52 29.60 5.94
N LEU A 9 21.21 29.77 6.09
CA LEU A 9 20.47 30.84 5.44
C LEU A 9 20.96 32.23 5.92
N SER A 10 21.19 32.39 7.23
CA SER A 10 21.73 33.63 7.79
C SER A 10 23.15 33.91 7.30
N LEU A 11 24.01 32.89 7.21
CA LEU A 11 25.38 33.07 6.70
C LEU A 11 25.40 33.49 5.23
N PHE A 12 24.53 32.90 4.40
CA PHE A 12 24.39 33.28 2.99
C PHE A 12 23.93 34.73 2.82
N VAL A 13 22.92 35.14 3.60
CA VAL A 13 22.43 36.53 3.59
C VAL A 13 23.53 37.50 4.04
N ILE A 14 24.28 37.17 5.09
CA ILE A 14 25.39 38.01 5.58
C ILE A 14 26.49 38.16 4.51
N ILE A 15 26.89 37.08 3.85
CA ILE A 15 27.93 37.11 2.81
C ILE A 15 27.44 37.89 1.57
N SER A 16 26.16 37.75 1.20
CA SER A 16 25.55 38.53 0.12
C SER A 16 25.51 40.02 0.44
N ILE A 17 25.18 40.39 1.68
CA ILE A 17 25.22 41.79 2.16
C ILE A 17 26.65 42.35 2.14
N ILE A 18 27.64 41.57 2.59
CA ILE A 18 29.05 41.97 2.56
C ILE A 18 29.51 42.18 1.12
N SER A 19 29.15 41.28 0.20
CA SER A 19 29.46 41.46 -1.23
C SER A 19 28.75 42.68 -1.84
N LEU A 20 27.53 42.98 -1.42
CA LEU A 20 26.81 44.15 -1.91
C LEU A 20 27.46 45.44 -1.39
N ALA A 21 27.84 45.46 -0.12
CA ALA A 21 28.51 46.60 0.52
C ALA A 21 29.89 46.88 -0.09
N THR A 22 30.67 45.85 -0.44
CA THR A 22 31.95 46.03 -1.12
C THR A 22 31.77 46.61 -2.52
N ILE A 23 30.77 46.15 -3.28
CA ILE A 23 30.43 46.71 -4.60
C ILE A 23 30.01 48.19 -4.48
N LEU A 24 29.21 48.54 -3.47
CA LEU A 24 28.73 49.91 -3.24
C LEU A 24 29.86 50.85 -2.79
N PHE A 25 30.76 50.36 -1.94
CA PHE A 25 31.95 51.10 -1.52
C PHE A 25 32.89 51.41 -2.69
N LEU A 26 33.09 50.43 -3.57
CA LEU A 26 33.85 50.58 -4.81
C LEU A 26 33.19 51.59 -5.78
N PHE A 27 31.85 51.63 -5.83
CA PHE A 27 31.09 52.62 -6.61
C PHE A 27 31.24 54.06 -6.06
N ILE A 28 31.30 54.23 -4.74
CA ILE A 28 31.52 55.55 -4.11
C ILE A 28 32.92 56.07 -4.40
N ILE A 29 33.94 55.21 -4.35
CA ILE A 29 35.33 55.56 -4.70
C ILE A 29 35.42 55.99 -6.17
N PHE A 30 34.73 55.27 -7.07
CA PHE A 30 34.66 55.58 -8.50
C PHE A 30 34.17 57.01 -8.77
N ASN A 31 33.13 57.46 -8.07
CA ASN A 31 32.58 58.81 -8.27
C ASN A 31 33.51 59.95 -7.80
N LYS A 32 34.55 59.66 -7.03
CA LYS A 32 35.41 60.69 -6.39
C LYS A 32 36.80 60.81 -7.03
N THR A 33 37.21 59.89 -7.91
CA THR A 33 38.59 59.85 -8.46
C THR A 33 38.59 59.68 -9.98
N SER A 34 39.41 60.47 -10.70
CA SER A 34 39.66 60.28 -12.13
C SER A 34 40.46 58.99 -12.37
N ILE A 35 39.78 57.96 -12.89
CA ILE A 35 40.28 56.58 -12.99
C ILE A 35 41.37 56.46 -14.05
N THR A 36 42.49 55.83 -13.68
CA THR A 36 43.53 55.39 -14.61
C THR A 36 43.23 53.98 -15.14
N VAL A 37 43.62 53.68 -16.38
CA VAL A 37 43.27 52.44 -17.12
C VAL A 37 43.68 51.16 -16.37
N THR A 38 44.68 51.22 -15.50
CA THR A 38 45.13 50.06 -14.71
C THR A 38 44.21 49.73 -13.52
N GLN A 39 43.51 50.72 -12.96
CA GLN A 39 42.63 50.53 -11.81
C GLN A 39 41.25 49.98 -12.20
N SER A 40 40.81 50.13 -13.46
CA SER A 40 39.54 49.56 -13.94
C SER A 40 39.58 48.03 -14.07
N TYR A 41 40.73 47.44 -14.44
CA TYR A 41 40.86 45.98 -14.56
C TYR A 41 40.76 45.24 -13.22
N LEU A 42 41.27 45.82 -12.13
CA LEU A 42 41.15 45.24 -10.79
C LEU A 42 39.68 45.19 -10.31
N MET A 43 38.88 46.17 -10.72
CA MET A 43 37.46 46.26 -10.35
C MET A 43 36.64 45.18 -11.02
N ILE A 44 36.82 45.01 -12.33
CA ILE A 44 36.17 43.95 -13.12
C ILE A 44 36.54 42.57 -12.56
N GLY A 45 37.82 42.38 -12.18
CA GLY A 45 38.28 41.16 -11.53
C GLY A 45 37.55 40.85 -10.21
N SER A 46 37.31 41.86 -9.36
CA SER A 46 36.63 41.67 -8.08
C SER A 46 35.15 41.29 -8.22
N VAL A 47 34.44 41.88 -9.20
CA VAL A 47 33.03 41.57 -9.47
C VAL A 47 32.89 40.15 -10.02
N ILE A 48 33.78 39.77 -10.96
CA ILE A 48 33.82 38.42 -11.51
C ILE A 48 34.15 37.40 -10.40
N PHE A 49 35.10 37.71 -9.52
CA PHE A 49 35.45 36.83 -8.40
C PHE A 49 34.28 36.66 -7.42
N SER A 50 33.53 37.71 -7.11
CA SER A 50 32.33 37.61 -6.27
C SER A 50 31.25 36.74 -6.91
N LEU A 51 30.99 36.92 -8.22
CA LEU A 51 30.04 36.09 -8.96
C LEU A 51 30.45 34.61 -8.99
N ILE A 52 31.75 34.34 -9.12
CA ILE A 52 32.32 32.99 -9.07
C ILE A 52 32.11 32.38 -7.68
N VAL A 53 32.40 33.11 -6.60
CA VAL A 53 32.20 32.62 -5.23
C VAL A 53 30.72 32.33 -4.95
N LEU A 54 29.80 33.21 -5.38
CA LEU A 54 28.36 32.99 -5.29
C LEU A 54 27.91 31.75 -6.09
N PHE A 55 28.44 31.57 -7.30
CA PHE A 55 28.16 30.40 -8.13
C PHE A 55 28.61 29.10 -7.44
N PHE A 56 29.83 29.07 -6.89
CA PHE A 56 30.36 27.92 -6.15
C PHE A 56 29.57 27.65 -4.86
N LEU A 57 29.21 28.67 -4.08
CA LEU A 57 28.36 28.48 -2.89
C LEU A 57 26.98 27.92 -3.27
N SER A 58 26.35 28.44 -4.32
CA SER A 58 25.03 27.96 -4.76
C SER A 58 25.06 26.48 -5.15
N ARG A 59 26.17 26.03 -5.75
CA ARG A 59 26.38 24.63 -6.16
C ARG A 59 26.75 23.72 -4.99
N TYR A 60 27.40 24.26 -3.94
CA TYR A 60 27.75 23.50 -2.75
C TYR A 60 26.58 23.34 -1.76
N LEU A 61 25.73 24.37 -1.61
CA LEU A 61 24.56 24.32 -0.72
C LEU A 61 23.38 23.53 -1.28
N LYS A 62 23.12 23.58 -2.60
CA LYS A 62 22.02 22.86 -3.25
C LYS A 62 21.99 21.35 -2.94
N PRO A 63 23.06 20.56 -3.12
CA PRO A 63 23.00 19.11 -2.92
C PRO A 63 22.74 18.76 -1.46
N ASN A 64 23.37 19.44 -0.50
CA ASN A 64 23.23 19.11 0.92
C ASN A 64 21.82 19.45 1.46
N ILE A 65 21.24 20.57 1.04
CA ILE A 65 19.88 20.95 1.46
C ILE A 65 18.84 19.98 0.87
N ILE A 66 18.98 19.59 -0.40
CA ILE A 66 18.05 18.65 -1.04
C ILE A 66 18.15 17.27 -0.37
N MET A 67 19.37 16.77 -0.10
CA MET A 67 19.57 15.50 0.61
C MET A 67 18.98 15.53 2.03
N ASP A 68 19.17 16.64 2.77
CA ASP A 68 18.63 16.78 4.13
C ASP A 68 17.10 16.90 4.14
N ILE A 69 16.51 17.57 3.15
CA ILE A 69 15.06 17.67 2.99
C ILE A 69 14.47 16.31 2.62
N GLU A 70 15.07 15.60 1.67
CA GLU A 70 14.59 14.27 1.25
C GLU A 70 14.75 13.23 2.38
N ALA A 71 15.84 13.30 3.14
CA ALA A 71 16.05 12.44 4.31
C ALA A 71 15.06 12.73 5.45
N ASN A 72 14.73 14.01 5.69
CA ASN A 72 13.69 14.39 6.65
C ASN A 72 12.31 13.98 6.20
N ASP A 73 11.95 14.19 4.94
CA ASP A 73 10.66 13.77 4.39
C ASP A 73 10.49 12.24 4.50
N LYS A 74 11.54 11.47 4.21
CA LYS A 74 11.57 10.02 4.46
C LYS A 74 11.39 9.68 5.93
N LYS A 75 12.10 10.37 6.85
CA LYS A 75 11.95 10.16 8.30
C LYS A 75 10.54 10.50 8.80
N ASP A 76 9.95 11.60 8.36
CA ASP A 76 8.62 12.02 8.77
C ASP A 76 7.55 11.04 8.29
N LYS A 77 7.69 10.51 7.06
CA LYS A 77 6.83 9.42 6.55
C LYS A 77 6.96 8.13 7.37
N ILE A 78 8.19 7.74 7.73
CA ILE A 78 8.44 6.55 8.56
C ILE A 78 7.85 6.73 9.97
N ASN A 79 8.04 7.89 10.59
CA ASN A 79 7.48 8.17 11.92
C ASN A 79 5.96 8.13 11.90
N LYS A 80 5.32 8.78 10.92
CA LYS A 80 3.86 8.77 10.77
C LYS A 80 3.31 7.36 10.53
N LYS A 81 4.05 6.51 9.81
CA LYS A 81 3.71 5.08 9.65
C LYS A 81 3.83 4.35 10.98
N ASN A 82 4.92 4.53 11.71
CA ASN A 82 5.13 3.90 13.02
C ASN A 82 4.09 4.35 14.05
N ASP A 83 3.63 5.60 14.02
CA ASP A 83 2.57 6.08 14.92
C ASP A 83 1.26 5.31 14.69
N ARG A 84 0.86 5.12 13.44
CA ARG A 84 -0.33 4.31 13.07
C ARG A 84 -0.19 2.84 13.48
N VAL A 85 1.02 2.29 13.40
CA VAL A 85 1.35 0.94 13.87
C VAL A 85 1.55 0.90 15.40
N ASN A 86 1.63 2.02 16.11
CA ASN A 86 1.55 2.00 17.58
C ASN A 86 0.09 2.06 18.07
N ASP A 87 -0.80 2.62 17.26
CA ASP A 87 -2.20 2.81 17.60
C ASP A 87 -2.98 1.49 17.79
N TRP A 88 -2.77 0.48 16.94
CA TRP A 88 -3.43 -0.82 17.10
C TRP A 88 -2.97 -1.60 18.33
N ASN A 89 -1.67 -1.54 18.66
CA ASN A 89 -1.14 -2.15 19.88
C ASN A 89 -1.78 -1.54 21.14
N LYS A 90 -1.99 -0.22 21.13
CA LYS A 90 -2.70 0.50 22.19
C LYS A 90 -4.18 0.11 22.22
N TYR A 91 -4.87 0.14 21.08
CA TYR A 91 -6.26 -0.27 20.94
C TYR A 91 -6.52 -1.67 21.51
N ILE A 92 -5.67 -2.64 21.15
CA ILE A 92 -5.82 -4.03 21.62
C ILE A 92 -5.54 -4.14 23.12
N LYS A 93 -4.65 -3.31 23.66
CA LYS A 93 -4.40 -3.28 25.11
C LYS A 93 -5.56 -2.67 25.89
N GLU A 94 -6.25 -1.69 25.32
CA GLU A 94 -7.37 -0.98 25.94
C GLU A 94 -8.68 -1.80 25.85
N ASN A 95 -8.95 -2.40 24.69
CA ASN A 95 -10.24 -3.05 24.42
C ASN A 95 -10.24 -4.56 24.70
N TYR A 96 -9.08 -5.22 24.72
CA TYR A 96 -8.97 -6.66 24.95
C TYR A 96 -8.15 -6.96 26.20
N SER A 97 -8.79 -7.60 27.18
CA SER A 97 -8.11 -8.09 28.38
C SER A 97 -7.08 -9.16 28.02
N PHE A 98 -6.09 -9.37 28.89
CA PHE A 98 -4.96 -10.29 28.66
C PHE A 98 -5.40 -11.71 28.24
N THR A 99 -6.51 -12.22 28.81
CA THR A 99 -7.11 -13.52 28.49
C THR A 99 -7.85 -13.56 27.15
N TYR A 100 -8.42 -12.43 26.70
CA TYR A 100 -9.11 -12.33 25.41
C TYR A 100 -8.16 -12.07 24.24
N LYS A 101 -6.94 -11.58 24.51
CA LYS A 101 -5.90 -11.42 23.49
C LYS A 101 -5.53 -12.71 22.79
N SER A 102 -5.71 -13.88 23.41
CA SER A 102 -5.48 -15.17 22.75
C SER A 102 -6.64 -15.63 21.85
N LYS A 103 -7.81 -15.00 21.97
CA LYS A 103 -9.00 -15.29 21.14
C LYS A 103 -9.07 -14.43 19.88
N LEU A 104 -8.29 -13.34 19.83
CA LEU A 104 -8.14 -12.51 18.63
C LEU A 104 -7.56 -13.34 17.48
N SER A 105 -8.14 -13.24 16.29
CA SER A 105 -7.58 -13.82 15.06
C SER A 105 -6.79 -12.74 14.31
N ILE A 106 -5.47 -12.85 14.27
CA ILE A 106 -4.60 -11.89 13.60
C ILE A 106 -4.32 -12.37 12.17
N GLN A 107 -4.76 -11.61 11.18
CA GLN A 107 -4.63 -11.94 9.76
C GLN A 107 -3.87 -10.85 9.01
N LEU A 108 -2.85 -11.24 8.26
CA LEU A 108 -2.01 -10.34 7.49
C LEU A 108 -2.41 -10.40 6.01
N LEU A 109 -2.91 -9.30 5.47
CA LEU A 109 -3.23 -9.16 4.04
C LEU A 109 -2.00 -8.65 3.29
N ILE A 110 -1.59 -9.40 2.27
CA ILE A 110 -0.48 -9.04 1.39
C ILE A 110 -1.00 -9.02 -0.05
N GLY A 111 -0.69 -7.96 -0.78
CA GLY A 111 -1.15 -7.77 -2.15
C GLY A 111 -1.12 -6.31 -2.59
N SER A 112 -1.47 -6.09 -3.85
CA SER A 112 -1.59 -4.74 -4.42
C SER A 112 -2.64 -3.93 -3.65
N PRO A 113 -2.38 -2.64 -3.36
CA PRO A 113 -3.30 -1.80 -2.60
C PRO A 113 -4.69 -1.72 -3.26
N LEU A 114 -4.75 -1.69 -4.59
CA LEU A 114 -6.01 -1.66 -5.35
C LEU A 114 -6.86 -2.93 -5.10
N SER A 115 -6.21 -4.08 -5.01
CA SER A 115 -6.86 -5.37 -4.81
C SER A 115 -7.37 -5.53 -3.38
N ILE A 116 -6.63 -4.99 -2.43
CA ILE A 116 -6.99 -5.02 -1.02
C ILE A 116 -8.12 -4.04 -0.73
N GLU A 117 -8.12 -2.88 -1.37
CA GLU A 117 -9.19 -1.89 -1.22
C GLU A 117 -10.55 -2.42 -1.69
N LYS A 118 -10.57 -3.31 -2.70
CA LYS A 118 -11.79 -4.02 -3.12
C LYS A 118 -12.34 -4.98 -2.07
N LEU A 119 -11.47 -5.61 -1.28
CA LEU A 119 -11.88 -6.58 -0.25
C LEU A 119 -12.23 -5.91 1.07
N THR A 120 -11.42 -4.96 1.47
CA THR A 120 -11.47 -4.29 2.76
C THR A 120 -11.26 -2.80 2.52
N PRO A 121 -12.34 -2.03 2.28
CA PRO A 121 -12.23 -0.62 2.02
C PRO A 121 -11.58 0.09 3.21
N ASN A 122 -10.75 1.10 2.93
CA ASN A 122 -9.98 1.88 3.91
C ASN A 122 -8.87 1.11 4.67
N LEU A 123 -8.66 -0.19 4.43
CA LEU A 123 -7.57 -0.92 5.11
C LEU A 123 -6.18 -0.40 4.70
N THR A 124 -6.03 0.03 3.45
CA THR A 124 -4.78 0.61 2.93
C THR A 124 -4.45 1.96 3.58
N THR A 125 -5.47 2.75 3.94
CA THR A 125 -5.30 4.06 4.60
C THR A 125 -5.02 3.91 6.09
N ASP A 126 -5.73 3.00 6.75
CA ASP A 126 -5.70 2.83 8.21
C ASP A 126 -4.65 1.81 8.66
N ILE A 127 -4.11 1.01 7.73
CA ILE A 127 -3.09 -0.05 7.90
C ILE A 127 -3.61 -1.25 8.70
N TRP A 128 -4.58 -1.06 9.60
CA TRP A 128 -5.20 -2.12 10.37
C TRP A 128 -6.68 -1.84 10.58
N GLN A 129 -7.48 -2.90 10.70
CA GLN A 129 -8.90 -2.83 11.02
C GLN A 129 -9.27 -4.01 11.92
N GLU A 130 -10.18 -3.79 12.87
CA GLU A 130 -10.68 -4.85 13.76
C GLU A 130 -12.16 -5.05 13.53
N ASN A 131 -12.58 -6.30 13.38
CA ASN A 131 -13.98 -6.69 13.27
C ASN A 131 -14.22 -8.03 13.98
N ASN A 132 -15.10 -8.01 14.98
CA ASN A 132 -15.61 -9.18 15.70
C ASN A 132 -14.49 -10.13 16.21
N GLY A 133 -13.41 -9.55 16.74
CA GLY A 133 -12.25 -10.30 17.23
C GLY A 133 -11.31 -10.78 16.13
N THR A 134 -11.48 -10.32 14.89
CA THR A 134 -10.52 -10.52 13.79
C THR A 134 -9.82 -9.21 13.49
N LEU A 135 -8.51 -9.24 13.56
CA LEU A 135 -7.64 -8.11 13.33
C LEU A 135 -6.96 -8.29 11.98
N LEU A 136 -7.34 -7.46 11.03
CA LEU A 136 -6.80 -7.41 9.67
C LEU A 136 -5.71 -6.35 9.62
N ILE A 137 -4.57 -6.72 9.05
CA ILE A 137 -3.40 -5.85 8.97
C ILE A 137 -2.89 -5.87 7.53
N TYR A 138 -2.65 -4.69 6.98
CA TYR A 138 -2.05 -4.57 5.67
C TYR A 138 -0.52 -4.72 5.75
N GLY A 139 0.00 -5.77 5.13
CA GLY A 139 1.42 -6.13 5.08
C GLY A 139 2.18 -5.60 3.88
N GLY A 140 1.54 -4.84 2.99
CA GLY A 140 2.15 -4.37 1.74
C GLY A 140 1.99 -5.34 0.59
N ASP A 141 2.80 -5.14 -0.45
CA ASP A 141 2.82 -5.97 -1.65
C ASP A 141 4.05 -6.92 -1.66
N ILE A 142 3.95 -8.05 -2.37
CA ILE A 142 5.03 -9.04 -2.51
C ILE A 142 6.28 -8.47 -3.21
N HIS A 143 6.12 -7.39 -3.97
CA HIS A 143 7.21 -6.70 -4.65
C HIS A 143 7.91 -5.64 -3.79
N GLN A 144 7.35 -5.32 -2.63
CA GLN A 144 7.91 -4.36 -1.69
C GLN A 144 8.81 -5.06 -0.66
N PRO A 145 9.83 -4.38 -0.12
CA PRO A 145 10.59 -4.93 0.99
C PRO A 145 9.68 -5.13 2.21
N ILE A 146 9.95 -6.20 2.96
CA ILE A 146 9.21 -6.50 4.19
C ILE A 146 9.47 -5.40 5.23
N ASP A 147 8.40 -4.83 5.77
CA ASP A 147 8.48 -3.81 6.81
C ASP A 147 8.93 -4.42 8.15
N GLU A 148 10.22 -4.28 8.48
CA GLU A 148 10.77 -4.83 9.72
C GLU A 148 10.07 -4.29 10.98
N ASN A 149 9.65 -3.01 10.97
CA ASN A 149 8.92 -2.40 12.08
C ASN A 149 7.58 -3.12 12.31
N LEU A 150 6.80 -3.33 11.25
CA LEU A 150 5.53 -4.07 11.29
C LEU A 150 5.75 -5.47 11.89
N ILE A 151 6.80 -6.18 11.45
CA ILE A 151 7.13 -7.51 11.99
C ILE A 151 7.50 -7.45 13.48
N GLN A 152 8.21 -6.42 13.93
CA GLN A 152 8.50 -6.23 15.36
C GLN A 152 7.24 -5.94 16.16
N ASP A 153 6.35 -5.11 15.64
CA ASP A 153 5.08 -4.75 16.29
C ASP A 153 4.15 -5.95 16.39
N LEU A 154 4.07 -6.80 15.35
CA LEU A 154 3.35 -8.09 15.39
C LEU A 154 3.86 -9.02 16.48
N LYS A 155 5.19 -9.11 16.64
CA LYS A 155 5.77 -9.93 17.72
C LYS A 155 5.47 -9.37 19.10
N GLN A 156 5.36 -8.04 19.23
CA GLN A 156 5.01 -7.39 20.47
C GLN A 156 3.55 -7.65 20.85
N LEU A 157 2.66 -7.75 19.87
CA LEU A 157 1.24 -8.00 20.11
C LEU A 157 0.99 -9.36 20.78
N ARG A 158 1.62 -10.43 20.27
CA ARG A 158 1.50 -11.78 20.85
C ARG A 158 2.84 -12.53 20.86
N ARG A 159 3.29 -12.89 22.07
CA ARG A 159 4.59 -13.53 22.32
C ARG A 159 4.78 -14.92 21.69
N ARG A 160 3.70 -15.72 21.52
CA ARG A 160 3.77 -17.12 21.05
C ARG A 160 3.31 -17.36 19.62
N ARG A 161 2.30 -16.64 19.16
CA ARG A 161 1.70 -16.78 17.82
C ARG A 161 1.41 -15.38 17.28
N PRO A 162 2.42 -14.69 16.74
CA PRO A 162 2.28 -13.31 16.31
C PRO A 162 1.27 -13.16 15.16
N LEU A 163 1.02 -14.24 14.41
CA LEU A 163 0.12 -14.26 13.27
C LEU A 163 -0.64 -15.58 13.19
N ASP A 164 -1.95 -15.51 12.94
CA ASP A 164 -2.80 -16.70 12.81
C ASP A 164 -2.93 -17.15 11.34
N ALA A 165 -2.96 -16.20 10.39
CA ALA A 165 -2.96 -16.50 8.96
C ALA A 165 -2.37 -15.37 8.10
N VAL A 166 -1.84 -15.73 6.93
CA VAL A 166 -1.50 -14.78 5.86
C VAL A 166 -2.54 -14.95 4.75
N ILE A 167 -3.11 -13.85 4.27
CA ILE A 167 -4.02 -13.83 3.13
C ILE A 167 -3.30 -13.10 1.99
N TRP A 168 -2.90 -13.85 0.97
CA TRP A 168 -2.34 -13.29 -0.25
C TRP A 168 -3.47 -12.94 -1.22
N VAL A 169 -3.64 -11.65 -1.46
CA VAL A 169 -4.64 -11.12 -2.38
C VAL A 169 -4.00 -10.93 -3.75
N SER A 170 -4.52 -11.63 -4.75
CA SER A 170 -4.07 -11.51 -6.14
C SER A 170 -5.23 -11.12 -7.05
N GLU A 171 -5.00 -10.10 -7.87
CA GLU A 171 -5.87 -9.78 -9.01
C GLU A 171 -5.46 -10.65 -10.19
N ASN A 172 -5.99 -11.86 -10.22
CA ASN A 172 -5.96 -12.66 -11.43
C ASN A 172 -7.38 -12.78 -11.95
N SER A 173 -7.56 -12.41 -13.21
CA SER A 173 -8.58 -13.05 -14.03
C SER A 173 -8.20 -14.53 -14.05
N LEU A 174 -8.85 -15.35 -13.21
CA LEU A 174 -8.87 -16.80 -13.37
C LEU A 174 -9.54 -17.06 -14.72
N SER A 175 -8.72 -16.91 -15.76
CA SER A 175 -9.14 -16.72 -17.14
C SER A 175 -9.44 -18.10 -17.68
N GLN A 176 -10.67 -18.58 -17.51
CA GLN A 176 -11.30 -19.65 -18.32
C GLN A 176 -10.58 -21.00 -18.44
N GLN A 177 -9.38 -21.16 -17.88
CA GLN A 177 -8.59 -22.37 -17.93
C GLN A 177 -8.89 -23.22 -16.70
N PRO A 178 -9.09 -24.54 -16.89
CA PRO A 178 -9.37 -25.44 -15.80
C PRO A 178 -8.25 -25.33 -14.77
N LEU A 179 -8.63 -25.23 -13.49
CA LEU A 179 -7.71 -25.34 -12.40
C LEU A 179 -6.85 -26.61 -12.66
N GLY A 180 -5.59 -26.45 -13.02
CA GLY A 180 -4.58 -27.51 -13.12
C GLY A 180 -4.06 -27.97 -11.76
N HIS A 181 -3.18 -28.97 -11.78
CA HIS A 181 -2.69 -29.76 -10.64
C HIS A 181 -2.02 -28.97 -9.49
N SER A 182 -1.77 -27.66 -9.65
CA SER A 182 -1.41 -26.76 -8.56
C SER A 182 -2.26 -25.48 -8.64
N LEU A 183 -2.81 -25.05 -7.51
CA LEU A 183 -3.55 -23.78 -7.40
C LEU A 183 -2.68 -22.57 -7.79
N PHE A 184 -1.36 -22.73 -7.73
CA PHE A 184 -0.36 -21.71 -8.06
C PHE A 184 0.03 -21.69 -9.55
N ASN A 185 -0.23 -22.73 -10.34
CA ASN A 185 0.13 -22.74 -11.77
C ASN A 185 -0.68 -21.72 -12.61
N HIS A 186 -1.81 -21.22 -12.10
CA HIS A 186 -2.62 -20.15 -12.73
C HIS A 186 -2.11 -18.75 -12.40
N LEU A 187 -1.17 -18.65 -11.47
CA LEU A 187 -0.46 -17.42 -11.17
C LEU A 187 0.77 -17.39 -12.08
N ASN A 188 1.15 -16.22 -12.58
CA ASN A 188 2.37 -16.05 -13.38
C ASN A 188 3.54 -16.73 -12.63
N PRO A 189 4.29 -17.66 -13.25
CA PRO A 189 5.36 -18.40 -12.57
C PRO A 189 6.38 -17.48 -11.91
N ALA A 190 6.66 -16.31 -12.51
CA ALA A 190 7.52 -15.29 -11.90
C ALA A 190 6.95 -14.76 -10.58
N ASN A 191 5.64 -14.52 -10.50
CA ASN A 191 4.97 -14.02 -9.29
C ASN A 191 4.89 -15.10 -8.19
N THR A 192 4.82 -16.38 -8.56
CA THR A 192 4.82 -17.48 -7.58
C THR A 192 6.18 -17.67 -6.90
N ASP A 193 7.27 -17.54 -7.65
CA ASP A 193 8.63 -17.62 -7.10
C ASP A 193 8.92 -16.39 -6.23
N THR A 194 8.56 -15.19 -6.69
CA THR A 194 8.72 -13.97 -5.86
C THR A 194 7.89 -14.07 -4.57
N ALA A 195 6.63 -14.49 -4.65
CA ALA A 195 5.79 -14.70 -3.48
C ALA A 195 6.38 -15.77 -2.53
N SER A 196 6.89 -16.89 -3.05
CA SER A 196 7.52 -17.94 -2.25
C SER A 196 8.74 -17.41 -1.49
N ARG A 197 9.62 -16.66 -2.16
CA ARG A 197 10.79 -16.04 -1.54
C ARG A 197 10.37 -15.00 -0.49
N TYR A 198 9.39 -14.17 -0.82
CA TYR A 198 8.83 -13.16 0.08
C TYR A 198 8.28 -13.80 1.36
N PHE A 199 7.39 -14.80 1.26
CA PHE A 199 6.83 -15.45 2.44
C PHE A 199 7.88 -16.22 3.25
N HIS A 200 8.85 -16.85 2.58
CA HIS A 200 9.96 -17.50 3.26
C HIS A 200 10.78 -16.49 4.09
N GLN A 201 11.07 -15.31 3.53
CA GLN A 201 11.74 -14.24 4.26
C GLN A 201 10.88 -13.68 5.39
N LEU A 202 9.59 -13.45 5.14
CA LEU A 202 8.63 -12.96 6.13
C LEU A 202 8.55 -13.89 7.34
N PHE A 203 8.35 -15.19 7.12
CA PHE A 203 8.28 -16.17 8.21
C PHE A 203 9.62 -16.34 8.94
N ARG A 204 10.74 -16.25 8.21
CA ARG A 204 12.07 -16.26 8.83
C ARG A 204 12.26 -15.08 9.76
N GLN A 205 11.85 -13.88 9.34
CA GLN A 205 11.88 -12.69 10.18
C GLN A 205 10.89 -12.81 11.34
N LEU A 206 9.66 -13.26 11.10
CA LEU A 206 8.61 -13.45 12.12
C LEU A 206 9.01 -14.51 13.17
N ARG A 207 9.88 -15.48 12.81
CA ARG A 207 10.21 -16.70 13.57
C ARG A 207 8.98 -17.57 13.85
N TRP A 208 8.01 -17.51 12.95
CA TRP A 208 6.74 -18.23 13.02
C TRP A 208 6.24 -18.48 11.61
N GLN A 209 5.67 -19.67 11.38
CA GLN A 209 5.08 -20.06 10.10
C GLN A 209 3.56 -20.10 10.27
N ALA A 210 2.86 -19.21 9.57
CA ALA A 210 1.40 -19.18 9.54
C ALA A 210 0.90 -19.83 8.25
N PRO A 211 -0.31 -20.43 8.25
CA PRO A 211 -0.95 -20.86 7.01
C PRO A 211 -1.14 -19.67 6.05
N ILE A 212 -0.87 -19.91 4.77
CA ILE A 212 -1.10 -18.93 3.69
C ILE A 212 -2.37 -19.32 2.95
N TRP A 213 -3.29 -18.36 2.82
CA TRP A 213 -4.51 -18.45 2.01
C TRP A 213 -4.35 -17.58 0.78
N LEU A 214 -4.71 -18.10 -0.39
CA LEU A 214 -4.76 -17.32 -1.62
C LEU A 214 -6.19 -16.83 -1.83
N TRP A 215 -6.36 -15.52 -1.95
CA TRP A 215 -7.62 -14.89 -2.32
C TRP A 215 -7.48 -14.27 -3.71
N ASN A 216 -8.19 -14.85 -4.69
CA ASN A 216 -8.21 -14.31 -6.04
C ASN A 216 -9.43 -13.40 -6.22
N VAL A 217 -9.18 -12.13 -6.53
CA VAL A 217 -10.23 -11.16 -6.86
C VAL A 217 -10.37 -11.13 -8.38
N SER A 218 -11.46 -11.68 -8.89
CA SER A 218 -11.78 -11.62 -10.31
C SER A 218 -12.67 -10.43 -10.61
N ASN A 219 -12.23 -9.54 -11.51
CA ASN A 219 -13.09 -8.57 -12.15
C ASN A 219 -13.89 -9.28 -13.27
N SER A 220 -14.72 -10.28 -12.94
CA SER A 220 -15.75 -10.69 -13.89
C SER A 220 -16.70 -9.51 -14.02
N GLY A 221 -16.84 -8.97 -15.24
CA GLY A 221 -17.61 -7.76 -15.51
C GLY A 221 -18.93 -7.72 -14.75
N GLU A 222 -19.24 -6.52 -14.26
CA GLU A 222 -20.46 -6.13 -13.54
C GLU A 222 -21.64 -7.07 -13.84
N ILE A 223 -21.86 -8.06 -12.97
CA ILE A 223 -23.10 -8.83 -12.99
C ILE A 223 -24.08 -7.93 -12.24
N THR A 224 -24.81 -7.11 -13.02
CA THR A 224 -25.83 -6.17 -12.55
C THR A 224 -27.10 -6.90 -12.10
N ALA A 225 -26.96 -7.80 -11.12
CA ALA A 225 -28.07 -8.36 -10.38
C ALA A 225 -27.96 -7.86 -8.93
N ASP A 226 -29.01 -7.18 -8.46
CA ASP A 226 -29.12 -6.64 -7.08
C ASP A 226 -28.84 -7.70 -6.00
N GLU A 227 -29.03 -8.99 -6.33
CA GLU A 227 -28.74 -10.12 -5.47
C GLU A 227 -28.06 -11.23 -6.29
N THR A 228 -26.73 -11.32 -6.22
CA THR A 228 -26.01 -12.45 -6.84
C THR A 228 -26.09 -13.67 -5.91
N PRO A 229 -26.61 -14.82 -6.37
CA PRO A 229 -26.65 -16.03 -5.56
C PRO A 229 -25.21 -16.47 -5.25
N THR A 230 -24.83 -16.40 -3.97
CA THR A 230 -23.51 -16.84 -3.51
C THR A 230 -23.53 -18.35 -3.31
N VAL A 231 -22.66 -19.05 -4.04
CA VAL A 231 -22.52 -20.51 -3.95
C VAL A 231 -21.23 -20.82 -3.19
N LEU A 232 -21.36 -21.53 -2.07
CA LEU A 232 -20.23 -22.07 -1.33
C LEU A 232 -20.00 -23.52 -1.72
N TYR A 233 -18.83 -23.83 -2.28
CA TYR A 233 -18.39 -25.21 -2.49
C TYR A 233 -17.27 -25.56 -1.52
N SER A 234 -17.55 -26.50 -0.62
CA SER A 234 -16.53 -27.06 0.27
C SER A 234 -15.83 -28.23 -0.44
N ALA A 235 -14.60 -28.00 -0.89
CA ALA A 235 -13.80 -29.06 -1.49
C ALA A 235 -13.27 -30.03 -0.42
N PRO A 236 -13.23 -31.35 -0.69
CA PRO A 236 -12.64 -32.31 0.23
C PRO A 236 -11.14 -32.06 0.40
N LEU A 237 -10.60 -32.42 1.57
CA LEU A 237 -9.20 -32.21 1.92
C LEU A 237 -8.30 -32.96 0.92
N LYS A 238 -7.38 -32.25 0.25
CA LYS A 238 -6.51 -32.76 -0.84
C LYS A 238 -7.23 -33.04 -2.18
N ALA A 239 -8.37 -32.42 -2.45
CA ALA A 239 -8.99 -32.48 -3.78
C ALA A 239 -7.98 -32.10 -4.87
N THR A 240 -7.76 -33.02 -5.82
CA THR A 240 -6.96 -32.69 -7.00
C THR A 240 -7.80 -31.83 -7.92
N SER A 241 -7.13 -31.02 -8.72
CA SER A 241 -7.83 -30.05 -9.53
C SER A 241 -8.74 -30.65 -10.60
N GLU A 242 -8.39 -31.84 -11.10
CA GLU A 242 -9.23 -32.63 -11.99
C GLU A 242 -10.51 -33.12 -11.29
N THR A 243 -10.40 -33.60 -10.05
CA THR A 243 -11.58 -34.00 -9.26
C THR A 243 -12.49 -32.81 -8.96
N LEU A 244 -11.91 -31.63 -8.70
CA LEU A 244 -12.66 -30.41 -8.46
C LEU A 244 -13.36 -29.90 -9.73
N SER A 245 -12.66 -29.91 -10.88
CA SER A 245 -13.27 -29.54 -12.17
C SER A 245 -14.41 -30.48 -12.54
N ASN A 246 -14.23 -31.79 -12.34
CA ASN A 246 -15.27 -32.78 -12.61
C ASN A 246 -16.46 -32.59 -11.66
N ASN A 247 -16.22 -32.42 -10.36
CA ASN A 247 -17.29 -32.18 -9.39
C ASN A 247 -18.07 -30.89 -9.70
N LEU A 248 -17.37 -29.80 -10.02
CA LEU A 248 -18.03 -28.57 -10.45
C LEU A 248 -18.86 -28.79 -11.72
N LYS A 249 -18.31 -29.47 -12.74
CA LYS A 249 -19.05 -29.80 -13.96
C LYS A 249 -20.29 -30.64 -13.69
N THR A 250 -20.23 -31.58 -12.75
CA THR A 250 -21.41 -32.39 -12.36
C THR A 250 -22.43 -31.59 -11.58
N LEU A 251 -22.00 -30.57 -10.82
CA LEU A 251 -22.89 -29.71 -10.04
C LEU A 251 -23.47 -28.55 -10.87
N LEU A 252 -22.82 -28.16 -11.99
CA LEU A 252 -23.25 -27.06 -12.84
C LEU A 252 -24.73 -27.15 -13.26
N PRO A 253 -25.28 -28.28 -13.72
CA PRO A 253 -26.68 -28.37 -14.09
C PRO A 253 -27.62 -28.05 -12.92
N ALA A 254 -27.36 -28.60 -11.74
CA ALA A 254 -28.17 -28.36 -10.54
C ALA A 254 -28.06 -26.91 -10.05
N LEU A 255 -26.87 -26.32 -10.15
CA LEU A 255 -26.61 -24.92 -9.83
C LEU A 255 -27.31 -23.97 -10.80
N VAL A 256 -27.30 -24.30 -12.09
CA VAL A 256 -28.02 -23.53 -13.12
C VAL A 256 -29.52 -23.62 -12.89
N GLU A 257 -30.06 -24.80 -12.60
CA GLU A 257 -31.49 -24.97 -12.28
C GLU A 257 -31.89 -24.19 -11.02
N GLN A 258 -31.12 -24.28 -9.93
CA GLN A 258 -31.39 -23.52 -8.71
C GLN A 258 -31.24 -22.00 -8.93
N GLY A 259 -30.22 -21.59 -9.69
CA GLY A 259 -30.00 -20.19 -10.05
C GLY A 259 -31.11 -19.63 -10.91
N THR A 260 -31.59 -20.36 -11.93
CA THR A 260 -32.72 -19.93 -12.75
C THR A 260 -34.00 -19.87 -11.93
N HIS A 261 -34.28 -20.87 -11.08
CA HIS A 261 -35.43 -20.83 -10.18
C HIS A 261 -35.40 -19.66 -9.21
N ALA A 262 -34.23 -19.32 -8.65
CA ALA A 262 -34.09 -18.17 -7.75
C ALA A 262 -34.39 -16.85 -8.48
N VAL A 263 -33.88 -16.67 -9.71
CA VAL A 263 -34.15 -15.48 -10.53
C VAL A 263 -35.64 -15.40 -10.90
N PHE A 264 -36.26 -16.51 -11.30
CA PHE A 264 -37.69 -16.52 -11.66
C PHE A 264 -38.60 -16.30 -10.43
N ALA A 265 -38.25 -16.84 -9.26
CA ALA A 265 -39.03 -16.68 -8.03
C ALA A 265 -39.03 -15.24 -7.48
N GLN A 266 -38.00 -14.44 -7.78
CA GLN A 266 -37.93 -13.03 -7.40
C GLN A 266 -38.74 -12.11 -8.34
N SER A 267 -39.13 -12.58 -9.52
CA SER A 267 -40.02 -11.83 -10.40
C SER A 267 -41.49 -12.08 -10.00
N ASN A 268 -42.12 -11.05 -9.41
CA ASN A 268 -43.55 -11.03 -9.08
C ASN A 268 -44.40 -11.73 -10.15
N THR A 269 -44.90 -12.92 -9.80
CA THR A 269 -45.72 -13.74 -10.70
C THR A 269 -47.09 -13.09 -10.87
N TYR A 270 -47.29 -12.33 -11.95
CA TYR A 270 -48.64 -11.96 -12.39
C TYR A 270 -49.27 -13.17 -13.09
N LEU A 271 -50.06 -13.95 -12.35
CA LEU A 271 -50.91 -14.99 -12.90
C LEU A 271 -52.09 -14.34 -13.64
N PHE A 272 -52.02 -14.27 -14.98
CA PHE A 272 -53.21 -14.11 -15.80
C PHE A 272 -53.99 -15.43 -15.77
N THR A 273 -54.88 -15.56 -14.79
CA THR A 273 -55.99 -16.50 -14.85
C THR A 273 -56.95 -15.99 -15.92
N GLY A 274 -56.90 -16.62 -17.10
CA GLY A 274 -57.96 -16.52 -18.09
C GLY A 274 -59.18 -17.28 -17.57
N VAL A 275 -60.08 -16.57 -16.89
CA VAL A 275 -61.41 -17.08 -16.61
C VAL A 275 -62.10 -17.21 -17.96
N SER A 276 -62.35 -18.44 -18.41
CA SER A 276 -63.26 -18.71 -19.52
C SER A 276 -64.67 -18.28 -19.09
N PRO A 277 -65.30 -17.27 -19.71
CA PRO A 277 -66.74 -17.17 -19.67
C PRO A 277 -67.30 -18.05 -20.79
N PHE A 278 -68.36 -18.77 -20.49
CA PHE A 278 -69.43 -19.27 -21.37
C PHE A 278 -69.80 -20.71 -21.03
N SER A 279 -70.58 -20.82 -19.95
CA SER A 279 -71.70 -21.76 -19.89
C SER A 279 -72.97 -21.11 -20.46
N THR A 280 -73.90 -21.95 -20.91
CA THR A 280 -75.26 -21.70 -21.45
C THR A 280 -75.27 -21.44 -22.96
N THR A 281 -75.97 -22.19 -23.80
CA THR A 281 -77.09 -23.15 -23.65
C THR A 281 -76.96 -24.30 -24.62
#